data_AF-A0A812BPX6-F1
#
_entry.id   AF-A0A812BPX6-F1
#
_cell.length_a   1.000
_cell.length_b   1.000
_cell.length_c   1.000
_cell.angle_alpha   90.00
_cell.angle_beta   90.00
_cell.angle_gamma   90.00
#
_symmetry.space_group_name_H-M   'P 1'
#
loop_
_entity.id
_entity.type
_entity.pdbx_description
1 polymer ?
#
loop_
_entity_poly.entity_id
_entity_poly.type
_entity_poly.pdbx_seq_one_letter_code
_entity_poly.pdbx_strand_id
1 'polypeptide(L)'
;MESVKNAKDERVREIRNAVELMIARLESQLKTKLLTLMGEKNQLTQETSLLENLIHEVEGQLNDCGKSELIEKSGELMQMFKQDGNGVVRGNYLSVFLELSAGLPETSKYEYRVEMVHQASKDASKNIVREFASDFEVGECWGYNRFFRLDLLASEGYLDTQNDTLILKFQVRPPTFYQKCRDQQCSVGQGELSLSLSLSLSQTIYTILYGIARERNN
;
A
#
# COMPACT_ATOMS: atom_id res chain seq x y z
N MET A 1 -1.34 69.01 22.49
CA MET A 1 -0.16 68.31 21.92
C MET A 1 0.28 67.16 22.82
N GLU A 2 0.47 67.41 24.13
CA GLU A 2 0.85 66.39 25.13
C GLU A 2 -0.10 65.17 25.20
N SER A 3 -1.42 65.39 25.16
CA SER A 3 -2.42 64.30 25.22
C SER A 3 -2.34 63.32 24.05
N VAL A 4 -1.96 63.82 22.85
CA VAL A 4 -1.84 62.98 21.65
C VAL A 4 -0.55 62.15 21.72
N LYS A 5 0.53 62.75 22.24
CA LYS A 5 1.80 62.06 22.48
C LYS A 5 1.63 60.93 23.51
N ASN A 6 0.99 61.21 24.63
CA ASN A 6 0.71 60.20 25.66
C ASN A 6 -0.17 59.05 25.14
N ALA A 7 -1.20 59.35 24.34
CA ALA A 7 -2.04 58.32 23.74
C ALA A 7 -1.26 57.45 22.75
N LYS A 8 -0.35 58.04 21.95
CA LYS A 8 0.53 57.30 21.05
C LYS A 8 1.49 56.41 21.81
N ASP A 9 2.10 56.91 22.88
CA ASP A 9 3.05 56.14 23.69
C ASP A 9 2.37 54.96 24.39
N GLU A 10 1.11 55.11 24.82
CA GLU A 10 0.31 54.01 25.35
C GLU A 10 0.02 52.93 24.29
N ARG A 11 -0.43 53.34 23.09
CA ARG A 11 -0.67 52.39 21.98
C ARG A 11 0.59 51.65 21.55
N VAL A 12 1.74 52.34 21.53
CA VAL A 12 3.03 51.69 21.23
C VAL A 12 3.38 50.67 22.31
N ARG A 13 3.10 50.97 23.58
CA ARG A 13 3.31 50.03 24.70
C ARG A 13 2.40 48.81 24.61
N GLU A 14 1.11 49.02 24.31
CA GLU A 14 0.14 47.93 24.10
C GLU A 14 0.58 47.01 22.96
N ILE A 15 1.02 47.57 21.83
CA ILE A 15 1.52 46.80 20.69
C ILE A 15 2.77 46.01 21.07
N ARG A 16 3.73 46.63 21.77
CA ARG A 16 4.94 45.93 22.23
C ARG A 16 4.60 44.75 23.14
N ASN A 17 3.74 44.96 24.13
CA ASN A 17 3.31 43.91 25.05
C ASN A 17 2.59 42.77 24.30
N ALA A 18 1.72 43.10 23.35
CA ALA A 18 1.02 42.10 22.53
C ALA A 18 2.01 41.28 21.69
N VAL A 19 2.99 41.93 21.06
CA VAL A 19 4.03 41.27 20.27
C VAL A 19 4.90 40.37 21.14
N GLU A 20 5.31 40.83 22.32
CA GLU A 20 6.10 40.02 23.26
C GLU A 20 5.33 38.77 23.72
N LEU A 21 4.03 38.88 24.01
CA LEU A 21 3.18 37.73 24.31
C LEU A 21 3.03 36.79 23.12
N MET A 22 2.94 37.32 21.89
CA MET A 22 2.89 36.51 20.69
C MET A 22 4.21 35.75 20.44
N ILE A 23 5.35 36.39 20.66
CA ILE A 23 6.68 35.76 20.56
C ILE A 23 6.78 34.61 21.57
N ALA A 24 6.49 34.87 22.84
CA ALA A 24 6.55 33.83 23.88
C ALA A 24 5.63 32.64 23.58
N ARG A 25 4.43 32.89 23.02
CA ARG A 25 3.51 31.84 22.59
C ARG A 25 4.06 31.02 21.43
N LEU A 26 4.62 31.67 20.41
CA LEU A 26 5.20 30.99 19.25
C LEU A 26 6.41 30.15 19.65
N GLU A 27 7.27 30.65 20.53
CA GLU A 27 8.42 29.91 21.06
C GLU A 27 7.98 28.67 21.84
N SER A 28 6.95 28.78 22.67
CA SER A 28 6.38 27.64 23.40
C SER A 28 5.80 26.57 22.46
N GLN A 29 5.08 27.00 21.41
CA GLN A 29 4.54 26.10 20.40
C GLN A 29 5.66 25.40 19.62
N LEU A 30 6.71 26.13 19.23
CA LEU A 30 7.86 25.57 18.52
C LEU A 30 8.59 24.53 19.37
N LYS A 31 8.84 24.83 20.65
CA LYS A 31 9.48 23.90 21.58
C LYS A 31 8.68 22.61 21.75
N THR A 32 7.35 22.73 21.85
CA THR A 32 6.45 21.57 21.95
C THR A 32 6.52 20.72 20.69
N LYS A 33 6.43 21.34 19.50
CA LYS A 33 6.54 20.61 18.22
C LYS A 33 7.89 19.90 18.05
N LEU A 34 8.98 20.55 18.44
CA LEU A 34 10.31 19.95 18.38
C LEU A 34 10.43 18.73 19.29
N LEU A 35 9.90 18.81 20.51
CA LEU A 35 9.92 17.66 21.43
C LEU A 35 9.12 16.48 20.89
N THR A 36 7.93 16.73 20.33
CA THR A 36 7.11 15.68 19.69
C THR A 36 7.85 15.06 18.50
N LEU A 37 8.36 15.87 17.58
CA LEU A 37 9.07 15.39 16.39
C LEU A 37 10.36 14.62 16.75
N MET A 38 11.06 15.04 17.82
CA MET A 38 12.22 14.30 18.31
C MET A 38 11.82 12.94 18.91
N GLY A 39 10.69 12.87 19.61
CA GLY A 39 10.12 11.61 20.09
C GLY A 39 9.78 10.65 18.95
N GLU A 40 9.04 11.15 17.95
CA GLU A 40 8.66 10.38 16.76
C GLU A 40 9.90 9.93 15.96
N LYS A 41 10.89 10.82 15.76
CA LYS A 41 12.15 10.47 15.11
C LYS A 41 12.88 9.36 15.85
N ASN A 42 12.95 9.43 17.18
CA ASN A 42 13.64 8.41 17.97
C ASN A 42 12.94 7.06 17.85
N GLN A 43 11.60 7.05 17.88
CA GLN A 43 10.80 5.83 17.69
C GLN A 43 11.04 5.24 16.30
N LEU A 44 10.95 6.04 15.24
CA LEU A 44 11.21 5.58 13.87
C LEU A 44 12.63 5.03 13.72
N THR A 45 13.63 5.69 14.32
CA THR A 45 15.02 5.21 14.29
C THR A 45 15.16 3.84 14.96
N GLN A 46 14.42 3.60 16.06
CA GLN A 46 14.42 2.32 16.75
C GLN A 46 13.74 1.23 15.90
N GLU A 47 12.59 1.54 15.30
CA GLU A 47 11.88 0.61 14.41
C GLU A 47 12.71 0.26 13.16
N THR A 48 13.39 1.25 12.56
CA THR A 48 14.31 0.99 11.44
C THR A 48 15.43 0.04 11.85
N SER A 49 16.06 0.24 13.01
CA SER A 49 17.13 -0.65 13.47
C SER A 49 16.62 -2.07 13.76
N LEU A 50 15.40 -2.22 14.29
CA LEU A 50 14.78 -3.53 14.50
C LEU A 50 14.53 -4.24 13.17
N LEU A 51 14.00 -3.53 12.17
CA LEU A 51 13.75 -4.08 10.83
C LEU A 51 15.06 -4.47 10.13
N GLU A 52 16.11 -3.67 10.24
CA GLU A 52 17.44 -4.00 9.69
C GLU A 52 18.02 -5.28 10.32
N ASN A 53 17.89 -5.43 11.65
CA ASN A 53 18.32 -6.65 12.33
C ASN A 53 17.51 -7.88 11.88
N LEU A 54 16.18 -7.71 11.74
CA LEU A 54 15.30 -8.78 11.27
C LEU A 54 15.61 -9.21 9.84
N ILE A 55 15.87 -8.24 8.95
CA ILE A 55 16.29 -8.53 7.58
C ILE A 55 17.61 -9.30 7.58
N HIS A 56 18.59 -8.86 8.37
CA HIS A 56 19.88 -9.55 8.46
C HIS A 56 19.73 -10.99 8.98
N GLU A 57 18.84 -11.22 9.96
CA GLU A 57 18.55 -12.55 10.48
C GLU A 57 17.85 -13.45 9.44
N VAL A 58 16.89 -12.91 8.69
CA VAL A 58 16.20 -13.61 7.60
C VAL A 58 17.17 -13.96 6.47
N GLU A 59 18.04 -13.02 6.07
CA GLU A 59 19.06 -13.25 5.04
C GLU A 59 20.10 -14.28 5.47
N GLY A 60 20.49 -14.29 6.75
CA GLY A 60 21.36 -15.32 7.33
C GLY A 60 20.72 -16.71 7.26
N GLN A 61 19.47 -16.83 7.68
CA GLN A 61 18.70 -18.08 7.58
C GLN A 61 18.49 -18.50 6.12
N LEU A 62 18.34 -17.54 5.20
CA LEU A 62 18.17 -17.79 3.77
C LEU A 62 19.43 -18.37 3.12
N ASN A 63 20.62 -17.95 3.58
CA ASN A 63 21.91 -18.39 3.05
C ASN A 63 22.39 -19.73 3.63
N ASP A 64 22.01 -20.07 4.86
CA ASP A 64 22.48 -21.28 5.54
C ASP A 64 21.52 -22.47 5.45
N CYS A 65 20.27 -22.30 5.04
CA CYS A 65 19.32 -23.39 4.90
C CYS A 65 19.03 -23.77 3.43
N GLY A 66 18.85 -25.06 3.17
CA GLY A 66 18.46 -25.54 1.85
C GLY A 66 17.05 -25.06 1.50
N LYS A 67 16.77 -24.85 0.20
CA LYS A 67 15.44 -24.40 -0.30
C LYS A 67 14.25 -25.15 0.29
N SER A 68 14.41 -26.43 0.62
CA SER A 68 13.38 -27.27 1.25
C SER A 68 13.07 -26.90 2.71
N GLU A 69 14.07 -26.52 3.49
CA GLU A 69 13.92 -26.15 4.91
C GLU A 69 13.38 -24.71 5.05
N LEU A 70 13.73 -23.86 4.08
CA LEU A 70 13.20 -22.52 3.89
C LEU A 70 11.68 -22.51 3.64
N ILE A 71 11.20 -23.47 2.86
CA ILE A 71 9.76 -23.66 2.61
C ILE A 71 9.05 -24.03 3.92
N GLU A 72 9.67 -24.85 4.76
CA GLU A 72 9.11 -25.29 6.04
C GLU A 72 9.09 -24.16 7.08
N LYS A 73 10.16 -23.36 7.18
CA LYS A 73 10.27 -22.20 8.08
C LYS A 73 9.57 -20.94 7.58
N SER A 74 9.18 -20.89 6.31
CA SER A 74 8.47 -19.74 5.70
C SER A 74 7.20 -19.37 6.47
N GLY A 75 6.51 -20.34 7.07
CA GLY A 75 5.30 -20.12 7.86
C GLY A 75 5.56 -19.36 9.17
N GLU A 76 6.69 -19.61 9.82
CA GLU A 76 7.10 -18.98 11.09
C GLU A 76 7.66 -17.58 10.86
N LEU A 77 8.51 -17.41 9.84
CA LEU A 77 9.00 -16.09 9.42
C LEU A 77 7.84 -15.16 9.03
N MET A 78 6.85 -15.69 8.31
CA MET A 78 5.64 -14.95 7.97
C MET A 78 4.76 -14.64 9.20
N GLN A 79 4.83 -15.42 10.29
CA GLN A 79 4.19 -15.10 11.56
C GLN A 79 4.90 -13.99 12.32
N MET A 80 6.23 -13.91 12.24
CA MET A 80 6.99 -12.81 12.84
C MET A 80 6.67 -11.46 12.17
N PHE A 81 6.55 -11.41 10.83
CA PHE A 81 6.11 -10.21 10.11
C PHE A 81 4.62 -9.85 10.31
N LYS A 82 3.80 -10.75 10.91
CA LYS A 82 2.38 -10.49 11.20
C LYS A 82 2.14 -9.67 12.47
N GLN A 83 3.14 -9.49 13.33
CA GLN A 83 2.92 -8.84 14.64
C GLN A 83 2.95 -7.30 14.59
N ASP A 84 3.59 -6.68 13.59
CA ASP A 84 3.84 -5.22 13.58
C ASP A 84 3.26 -4.42 12.39
N GLY A 85 2.14 -4.83 11.78
CA GLY A 85 1.63 -4.08 10.61
C GLY A 85 0.15 -4.20 10.29
N ASN A 86 -0.62 -3.21 10.75
CA ASN A 86 -1.98 -2.85 10.34
C ASN A 86 -3.09 -3.91 10.52
N GLY A 87 -3.67 -3.91 11.72
CA GLY A 87 -4.91 -4.61 12.05
C GLY A 87 -6.14 -4.05 11.33
N VAL A 88 -7.10 -4.95 11.10
CA VAL A 88 -8.56 -4.85 11.34
C VAL A 88 -9.42 -5.63 10.32
N VAL A 89 -8.90 -6.11 9.18
CA VAL A 89 -9.72 -6.90 8.22
C VAL A 89 -8.96 -7.99 7.44
N ARG A 90 -8.07 -8.77 8.06
CA ARG A 90 -7.45 -9.91 7.37
C ARG A 90 -8.21 -11.21 7.69
N GLY A 91 -8.78 -11.85 6.66
CA GLY A 91 -9.39 -13.19 6.75
C GLY A 91 -10.80 -13.36 6.18
N ASN A 92 -11.56 -12.28 5.94
CA ASN A 92 -12.96 -12.38 5.49
C ASN A 92 -13.18 -11.99 4.02
N TYR A 93 -12.28 -11.18 3.45
CA TYR A 93 -12.39 -10.69 2.09
C TYR A 93 -11.10 -10.94 1.30
N LEU A 94 -11.27 -11.25 0.02
CA LEU A 94 -10.24 -11.21 -1.00
C LEU A 94 -9.88 -9.74 -1.23
N SER A 95 -8.58 -9.42 -1.19
CA SER A 95 -8.07 -8.12 -1.58
C SER A 95 -7.29 -8.26 -2.88
N VAL A 96 -7.43 -7.30 -3.80
CA VAL A 96 -6.75 -7.32 -5.10
C VAL A 96 -6.10 -5.98 -5.35
N PHE A 97 -4.81 -5.98 -5.68
CA PHE A 97 -4.03 -4.77 -5.95
C PHE A 97 -3.23 -4.92 -7.25
N LEU A 98 -3.03 -3.80 -7.91
CA LEU A 98 -2.19 -3.62 -9.08
C LEU A 98 -1.04 -2.70 -8.71
N GLU A 99 0.17 -3.11 -9.06
CA GLU A 99 1.38 -2.35 -8.82
C GLU A 99 2.03 -1.99 -10.15
N LEU A 100 2.48 -0.74 -10.28
CA LEU A 100 3.30 -0.31 -11.40
C LEU A 100 4.78 -0.57 -11.08
N SER A 101 5.34 -1.67 -11.57
CA SER A 101 6.74 -2.03 -11.27
C SER A 101 7.77 -1.28 -12.10
N ALA A 102 7.38 -0.78 -13.29
CA ALA A 102 8.24 0.00 -14.17
C ALA A 102 7.39 0.95 -15.02
N GLY A 103 7.87 2.19 -15.19
CA GLY A 103 7.14 3.24 -15.89
C GLY A 103 7.93 4.54 -15.96
N LEU A 104 7.28 5.59 -16.45
CA LEU A 104 7.86 6.94 -16.41
C LEU A 104 7.99 7.42 -14.97
N PRO A 105 9.00 8.24 -14.64
CA PRO A 105 9.17 8.81 -13.31
C PRO A 105 8.04 9.78 -12.93
N GLU A 106 7.24 10.23 -13.90
CA GLU A 106 6.07 11.07 -13.67
C GLU A 106 4.82 10.21 -13.38
N THR A 107 4.09 10.61 -12.35
CA THR A 107 2.77 10.06 -12.01
C THR A 107 1.89 10.03 -13.25
N SER A 108 1.36 8.84 -13.57
CA SER A 108 0.57 8.64 -14.77
C SER A 108 -0.77 8.03 -14.42
N LYS A 109 -1.85 8.70 -14.83
CA LYS A 109 -3.21 8.20 -14.65
C LYS A 109 -3.48 7.02 -15.57
N TYR A 110 -3.92 5.90 -14.99
CA TYR A 110 -4.35 4.73 -15.75
C TYR A 110 -5.74 4.30 -15.32
N GLU A 111 -6.51 3.84 -16.31
CA GLU A 111 -7.80 3.22 -16.08
C GLU A 111 -7.62 1.71 -16.11
N TYR A 112 -8.04 1.03 -15.05
CA TYR A 112 -7.90 -0.40 -14.93
C TYR A 112 -9.22 -1.08 -14.58
N ARG A 113 -9.36 -2.30 -15.10
CA ARG A 113 -10.50 -3.19 -14.88
C ARG A 113 -9.97 -4.48 -14.28
N VAL A 114 -10.53 -4.90 -13.17
CA VAL A 114 -10.30 -6.22 -12.57
C VAL A 114 -11.60 -7.02 -12.66
N GLU A 115 -11.50 -8.24 -13.16
CA GLU A 115 -12.61 -9.16 -13.38
C GLU A 115 -12.29 -10.51 -12.72
N MET A 116 -13.14 -10.92 -11.79
CA MET A 116 -13.12 -12.29 -11.25
C MET A 116 -14.11 -13.14 -12.04
N VAL A 117 -13.58 -14.19 -12.66
CA VAL A 117 -14.35 -15.05 -13.54
C VAL A 117 -15.16 -16.05 -12.72
N HIS A 118 -16.45 -16.13 -13.00
CA HIS A 118 -17.28 -17.18 -12.47
C HIS A 118 -16.93 -18.49 -13.20
N GLN A 119 -16.43 -19.49 -12.48
CA GLN A 119 -15.88 -20.70 -13.12
C GLN A 119 -16.94 -21.80 -13.29
N ALA A 120 -17.95 -21.85 -12.41
CA ALA A 120 -19.05 -22.80 -12.53
C ALA A 120 -20.06 -22.49 -13.65
N SER A 121 -19.92 -21.35 -14.34
CA SER A 121 -20.82 -20.90 -15.40
C SER A 121 -20.01 -20.20 -16.49
N LYS A 122 -20.30 -20.49 -17.76
CA LYS A 122 -19.66 -19.81 -18.89
C LYS A 122 -20.25 -18.44 -19.20
N ASP A 123 -21.22 -17.99 -18.41
CA ASP A 123 -21.89 -16.72 -18.57
C ASP A 123 -21.04 -15.58 -18.00
N ALA A 124 -20.49 -14.75 -18.89
CA ALA A 124 -19.65 -13.62 -18.52
C ALA A 124 -20.40 -12.54 -17.71
N SER A 125 -21.73 -12.50 -17.75
CA SER A 125 -22.51 -11.54 -16.96
C SER A 125 -22.46 -11.81 -15.45
N LYS A 126 -22.06 -13.02 -15.05
CA LYS A 126 -21.88 -13.41 -13.64
C LYS A 126 -20.49 -13.08 -13.09
N ASN A 127 -19.58 -12.60 -13.92
CA ASN A 127 -18.26 -12.22 -13.48
C ASN A 127 -18.35 -10.97 -12.62
N ILE A 128 -17.53 -10.91 -11.56
CA ILE A 128 -17.43 -9.74 -10.71
C ILE A 128 -16.42 -8.79 -11.34
N VAL A 129 -16.91 -7.68 -11.87
CA VAL A 129 -16.12 -6.67 -12.56
C VAL A 129 -16.04 -5.40 -11.73
N ARG A 130 -14.85 -4.83 -11.64
CA ARG A 130 -14.59 -3.53 -11.01
C ARG A 130 -13.68 -2.71 -11.91
N GLU A 131 -14.06 -1.46 -12.15
CA GLU A 131 -13.32 -0.51 -12.99
C GLU A 131 -12.96 0.73 -12.19
N PHE A 132 -11.74 1.22 -12.39
CA PHE A 132 -11.20 2.35 -11.65
C PHE A 132 -10.26 3.18 -12.53
N ALA A 133 -10.02 4.41 -12.09
CA ALA A 133 -8.99 5.28 -12.60
C ALA A 133 -8.13 5.74 -11.43
N SER A 134 -6.83 5.46 -11.47
CA SER A 134 -5.89 5.84 -10.41
C SER A 134 -4.64 6.45 -11.03
N ASP A 135 -4.00 7.31 -10.25
CA ASP A 135 -2.73 7.94 -10.57
C ASP A 135 -1.61 7.03 -10.06
N PHE A 136 -0.86 6.40 -10.95
CA PHE A 136 0.20 5.46 -10.58
C PHE A 136 1.57 6.13 -10.60
N GLU A 137 2.32 5.98 -9.52
CA GLU A 137 3.78 6.12 -9.50
C GLU A 137 4.45 4.73 -9.48
N VAL A 138 5.72 4.67 -9.89
CA VAL A 138 6.49 3.42 -9.86
C VAL A 138 6.65 2.97 -8.41
N GLY A 139 6.27 1.73 -8.11
CA GLY A 139 6.26 1.15 -6.76
C GLY A 139 4.98 1.43 -5.96
N GLU A 140 4.01 2.18 -6.49
CA GLU A 140 2.71 2.35 -5.85
C GLU A 140 1.74 1.22 -6.19
N CYS A 141 0.89 0.88 -5.21
CA CYS A 141 -0.14 -0.13 -5.31
C CYS A 141 -1.54 0.49 -5.24
N TRP A 142 -2.38 0.22 -6.23
CA TRP A 142 -3.79 0.63 -6.25
C TRP A 142 -4.70 -0.59 -6.34
N GLY A 143 -5.79 -0.60 -5.59
CA GLY A 143 -6.66 -1.77 -5.55
C GLY A 143 -7.80 -1.70 -4.56
N TYR A 144 -8.30 -2.87 -4.17
CA TYR A 144 -9.51 -3.01 -3.37
C TYR A 144 -9.28 -3.95 -2.18
N ASN A 145 -9.45 -3.41 -0.97
CA ASN A 145 -9.27 -4.13 0.30
C ASN A 145 -10.39 -5.15 0.62
N ARG A 146 -11.54 -5.08 -0.06
CA ARG A 146 -12.70 -5.97 0.17
C ARG A 146 -13.33 -6.45 -1.13
N PHE A 147 -12.52 -6.97 -2.05
CA PHE A 147 -12.90 -7.19 -3.44
C PHE A 147 -14.07 -8.18 -3.54
N PHE A 148 -13.96 -9.29 -2.81
CA PHE A 148 -15.03 -10.28 -2.68
C PHE A 148 -14.94 -11.00 -1.33
N ARG A 149 -16.03 -11.59 -0.84
CA ARG A 149 -16.03 -12.36 0.40
C ARG A 149 -15.40 -13.74 0.20
N LEU A 150 -14.48 -14.13 1.06
CA LEU A 150 -13.73 -15.38 0.91
C LEU A 150 -14.60 -16.62 1.11
N ASP A 151 -15.51 -16.57 2.09
CA ASP A 151 -16.43 -17.66 2.40
C ASP A 151 -17.42 -17.97 1.27
N LEU A 152 -17.64 -17.01 0.37
CA LEU A 152 -18.54 -17.15 -0.77
C LEU A 152 -17.85 -17.63 -2.05
N LEU A 153 -16.51 -17.67 -2.09
CA LEU A 153 -15.78 -17.99 -3.33
C LEU A 153 -16.14 -19.38 -3.88
N ALA A 154 -16.15 -20.38 -3.00
CA ALA A 154 -16.48 -21.76 -3.38
C ALA A 154 -17.99 -21.96 -3.58
N SER A 155 -18.82 -21.45 -2.67
CA SER A 155 -20.28 -21.66 -2.71
C SER A 155 -20.93 -20.98 -3.91
N GLU A 156 -20.44 -19.81 -4.31
CA GLU A 156 -20.96 -19.05 -5.45
C GLU A 156 -20.28 -19.44 -6.78
N GLY A 157 -19.36 -20.42 -6.78
CA GLY A 157 -18.80 -20.97 -8.03
C GLY A 157 -17.70 -20.13 -8.69
N TYR A 158 -17.06 -19.23 -7.94
CA TYR A 158 -15.90 -18.46 -8.40
C TYR A 158 -14.57 -19.21 -8.21
N LEU A 159 -14.46 -20.06 -7.19
CA LEU A 159 -13.33 -20.95 -6.94
C LEU A 159 -13.63 -22.34 -7.53
N ASP A 160 -12.74 -22.84 -8.39
CA ASP A 160 -12.78 -24.23 -8.81
C ASP A 160 -12.16 -25.10 -7.72
N THR A 161 -13.01 -25.77 -6.92
CA THR A 161 -12.57 -26.60 -5.80
C THR A 161 -11.89 -27.91 -6.22
N GLN A 162 -11.97 -28.30 -7.49
CA GLN A 162 -11.31 -29.52 -7.99
C GLN A 162 -9.86 -29.25 -8.36
N ASN A 163 -9.62 -28.13 -9.05
CA ASN A 163 -8.28 -27.73 -9.48
C ASN A 163 -7.63 -26.71 -8.53
N ASP A 164 -8.38 -26.25 -7.52
CA ASP A 164 -7.97 -25.24 -6.56
C ASP A 164 -7.50 -23.93 -7.23
N THR A 165 -8.29 -23.46 -8.20
CA THR A 165 -7.95 -22.30 -9.02
C THR A 165 -8.97 -21.18 -8.89
N LEU A 166 -8.48 -19.94 -8.88
CA LEU A 166 -9.27 -18.71 -8.99
C LEU A 166 -8.74 -17.89 -10.16
N ILE A 167 -9.62 -17.44 -11.04
CA ILE A 167 -9.22 -16.70 -12.24
C ILE A 167 -9.56 -15.21 -12.09
N LEU A 168 -8.51 -14.39 -12.02
CA LEU A 168 -8.61 -12.93 -12.09
C LEU A 168 -8.03 -12.46 -13.42
N LYS A 169 -8.81 -11.68 -14.16
CA LYS A 169 -8.40 -10.99 -15.37
C LYS A 169 -8.26 -9.52 -15.05
N PHE A 170 -7.20 -8.90 -15.54
CA PHE A 170 -7.02 -7.47 -15.43
C PHE A 170 -6.76 -6.85 -16.80
N GLN A 171 -7.17 -5.60 -16.95
CA GLN A 171 -6.93 -4.79 -18.14
C GLN A 171 -6.55 -3.40 -17.67
N VAL A 172 -5.55 -2.81 -18.31
CA VAL A 172 -5.14 -1.43 -18.03
C VAL A 172 -5.08 -0.66 -19.34
N ARG A 173 -5.60 0.55 -19.36
CA ARG A 173 -5.57 1.43 -20.51
C ARG A 173 -5.21 2.87 -20.12
N PRO A 174 -4.44 3.58 -20.95
CA PRO A 174 -4.28 5.00 -20.80
C PRO A 174 -5.63 5.70 -21.06
N PRO A 175 -5.97 6.76 -20.32
CA PRO A 175 -7.21 7.52 -20.51
C PRO A 175 -7.21 8.31 -21.82
N THR A 176 -6.03 8.61 -22.39
CA THR A 176 -5.91 9.41 -23.62
C THR A 176 -5.01 8.76 -24.66
N PHE A 177 -5.28 9.05 -25.94
CA PHE A 177 -4.44 8.61 -27.05
C PHE A 177 -3.04 9.26 -27.01
N TYR A 178 -2.94 10.50 -26.53
CA TYR A 178 -1.66 11.18 -26.34
C TYR A 178 -0.74 10.39 -25.39
N GLN A 179 -1.27 9.98 -24.24
CA GLN A 179 -0.54 9.18 -23.26
C GLN A 179 -0.15 7.81 -23.83
N LYS A 180 -1.04 7.17 -24.61
CA LYS A 180 -0.71 5.94 -25.33
C LYS A 180 0.51 6.10 -26.25
N CYS A 181 0.55 7.16 -27.05
CA CYS A 181 1.67 7.42 -27.96
C CYS A 181 2.97 7.74 -27.22
N ARG A 182 2.90 8.54 -26.14
CA ARG A 182 4.03 8.86 -25.27
C ARG A 182 4.63 7.58 -24.66
N ASP A 183 3.78 6.77 -24.03
CA ASP A 183 4.21 5.54 -23.36
C ASP A 183 4.79 4.53 -24.39
N GLN A 184 4.21 4.42 -25.59
CA GLN A 184 4.76 3.61 -26.69
C GLN A 184 6.12 4.12 -27.19
N GLN A 185 6.30 5.43 -27.33
CA GLN A 185 7.58 6.02 -27.75
C GLN A 185 8.67 5.78 -26.70
N CYS A 186 8.32 5.83 -25.42
CA CYS A 186 9.24 5.50 -24.33
C CYS A 186 9.64 4.02 -24.35
N SER A 187 8.70 3.09 -24.57
CA SER A 187 9.00 1.66 -24.73
C SER A 187 9.88 1.34 -25.95
N VAL A 188 9.85 2.18 -26.99
CA VAL A 188 10.69 2.01 -28.20
C VAL A 188 12.09 2.63 -28.02
N GLY A 189 12.20 3.76 -27.30
CA GLY A 189 13.47 4.47 -27.08
C GLY A 189 14.37 3.86 -26.01
N GLN A 190 13.80 3.14 -25.04
CA GLN A 190 14.51 2.40 -24.00
C GLN A 190 14.21 0.93 -24.23
N GLY A 191 15.18 0.17 -24.75
CA GLY A 191 15.01 -1.27 -24.99
C GLY A 191 14.40 -1.94 -23.76
N GLU A 192 13.19 -2.48 -23.92
CA GLU A 192 12.45 -3.30 -22.95
C GLU A 192 11.99 -2.59 -21.66
N LEU A 193 11.36 -1.41 -21.74
CA LEU A 193 10.36 -1.05 -20.72
C LEU A 193 9.01 -1.70 -21.07
N SER A 194 8.85 -2.96 -20.66
CA SER A 194 7.51 -3.54 -20.51
C SER A 194 6.84 -2.87 -19.31
N LEU A 195 5.67 -2.24 -19.53
CA LEU A 195 4.73 -1.94 -18.44
C LEU A 195 4.29 -3.26 -17.79
N SER A 196 5.12 -3.80 -16.89
CA SER A 196 4.80 -4.98 -16.10
C SER A 196 3.94 -4.56 -14.93
N LEU A 197 2.63 -4.50 -15.16
CA LEU A 197 1.67 -4.41 -14.07
C LEU A 197 1.56 -5.80 -13.46
N SER A 198 2.17 -6.00 -12.29
CA SER A 198 2.04 -7.22 -11.53
C SER A 198 0.71 -7.18 -10.76
N LEU A 199 -0.07 -8.25 -10.86
CA LEU A 199 -1.13 -8.51 -9.90
C LEU A 199 -0.46 -9.02 -8.63
N SER A 200 -0.28 -8.14 -7.66
CA SER A 200 -0.02 -8.53 -6.28
C SER A 200 -1.31 -9.15 -5.74
N LEU A 201 -1.46 -10.46 -5.94
CA LEU A 201 -2.36 -11.25 -5.11
C LEU A 201 -1.74 -11.24 -3.72
N SER A 202 -2.31 -10.46 -2.80
CA SER A 202 -1.95 -10.53 -1.39
C SER A 202 -1.84 -12.01 -1.01
N GLN A 203 -0.75 -12.39 -0.32
CA GLN A 203 -0.41 -13.73 0.21
C GLN A 203 -1.57 -14.48 0.90
N THR A 204 -2.67 -13.78 1.17
CA THR A 204 -4.01 -14.29 1.44
C THR A 204 -4.45 -15.43 0.51
N ILE A 205 -4.21 -15.38 -0.81
CA ILE A 205 -4.66 -16.47 -1.71
C ILE A 205 -3.82 -17.74 -1.51
N TYR A 206 -2.50 -17.63 -1.40
CA TYR A 206 -1.63 -18.78 -1.10
C TYR A 206 -1.96 -19.41 0.25
N THR A 207 -2.34 -18.60 1.25
CA THR A 207 -2.73 -19.07 2.59
C THR A 207 -4.10 -19.76 2.60
N ILE A 208 -5.04 -19.38 1.72
CA ILE A 208 -6.37 -19.99 1.63
C ILE A 208 -6.33 -21.31 0.88
N LEU A 209 -5.55 -21.39 -0.21
CA LEU A 209 -5.31 -22.66 -0.93
C LEU A 209 -4.62 -23.68 -0.01
N TYR A 210 -3.61 -23.26 0.76
CA TYR A 210 -2.96 -24.12 1.76
C TYR A 210 -3.85 -24.42 2.99
N GLY A 211 -4.69 -23.49 3.43
CA GLY A 211 -5.59 -23.66 4.57
C GLY A 211 -6.73 -24.65 4.29
N ILE A 212 -7.36 -24.53 3.11
CA ILE A 212 -8.43 -25.44 2.66
C ILE A 212 -7.87 -26.84 2.38
N ALA A 213 -6.63 -26.95 1.89
CA ALA A 213 -5.95 -28.25 1.72
C ALA A 213 -5.62 -28.93 3.06
N ARG A 214 -5.34 -28.17 4.12
CA ARG A 214 -4.98 -28.70 5.45
C ARG A 214 -6.19 -29.15 6.27
N GLU A 215 -7.36 -28.54 6.10
CA GLU A 215 -8.60 -28.97 6.78
C GLU A 215 -9.20 -30.28 6.22
N ARG A 216 -8.71 -30.78 5.08
CA ARG A 216 -9.15 -32.09 4.52
C ARG A 216 -8.30 -33.29 4.94
N ASN A 217 -7.20 -33.08 5.66
CA ASN A 217 -6.28 -34.15 6.11
C ASN A 217 -6.33 -34.42 7.62
N ASN A 218 -7.40 -33.98 8.31
CA ASN A 218 -7.72 -34.35 9.70
C ASN A 218 -9.15 -34.88 9.80
#